data_AF-A0A147EV65-F1
#
_entry.id   AF-A0A147EV65-F1
#
_cell.length_a   1.000
_cell.length_b   1.000
_cell.length_c   1.000
_cell.angle_alpha   90.00
_cell.angle_beta   90.00
_cell.angle_gamma   90.00
#
_symmetry.space_group_name_H-M   'P 1'
#
loop_
_entity.id
_entity.type
_entity.pdbx_description
1 polymer ?
#
loop_
_entity_poly.entity_id
_entity_poly.type
_entity_poly.pdbx_seq_one_letter_code
_entity_poly.pdbx_strand_id
1 'polypeptide(L)'
;MAGFWGRRKREEQDAADADLARRAELAIVAADERVRLTSDELDFARAELGDKATEDLAAALESVRTHLAEAFQLHQLNHDEIPDTAEELRTRNARIIQLSKWAEDLLEERTLVLQPKIDAVRRAPEILARVRADRERLAERVPHAREVVERLAQRYNDTALQQIGGNPDEIDQLLDFAVHTAGVSERRREAGQREQASVALEAATEAVRRAESLLDAVDTFEIEALRAESTLAGIIDDSRNDLAEARRGPMTPIVAQAMANLERALAALPPAGSRTDPFSSLSALRQANAELDVARERAARPVPSQEQVEHAIDDADRQ
;
A
#
# COMPACT_ATOMS: atom_id res chain seq x y z
N MET A 1 -46.76 53.59 20.52
CA MET A 1 -46.29 52.21 20.24
C MET A 1 -45.09 52.13 19.26
N ALA A 2 -44.77 53.16 18.47
CA ALA A 2 -43.65 53.13 17.51
C ALA A 2 -42.22 53.19 18.13
N GLY A 3 -42.05 53.73 19.34
CA GLY A 3 -40.74 53.89 19.98
C GLY A 3 -40.15 52.63 20.64
N PHE A 4 -40.96 51.57 20.81
CA PHE A 4 -40.50 50.31 21.41
C PHE A 4 -39.81 49.41 20.37
N TRP A 5 -40.39 49.34 19.16
CA TRP A 5 -39.83 48.61 18.02
C TRP A 5 -38.50 49.20 17.52
N GLY A 6 -38.37 50.52 17.48
CA GLY A 6 -37.11 51.18 17.09
C GLY A 6 -36.00 51.12 18.13
N ARG A 7 -36.30 50.88 19.41
CA ARG A 7 -35.29 50.64 20.45
C ARG A 7 -34.77 49.20 20.36
N ARG A 8 -35.69 48.23 20.29
CA ARG A 8 -35.35 46.82 20.16
C ARG A 8 -34.50 46.52 18.92
N LYS A 9 -34.83 47.15 17.77
CA LYS A 9 -34.04 47.01 16.53
C LYS A 9 -32.62 47.58 16.65
N ARG A 10 -32.42 48.66 17.42
CA ARG A 10 -31.08 49.22 17.69
C ARG A 10 -30.29 48.34 18.63
N GLU A 11 -30.90 47.86 19.71
CA GLU A 11 -30.28 46.91 20.64
C GLU A 11 -29.84 45.61 19.93
N GLU A 12 -30.66 45.10 19.00
CA GLU A 12 -30.32 43.94 18.16
C GLU A 12 -29.14 44.24 17.20
N GLN A 13 -29.07 45.45 16.64
CA GLN A 13 -27.95 45.88 15.78
C GLN A 13 -26.66 46.09 16.56
N ASP A 14 -26.71 46.76 17.71
CA ASP A 14 -25.55 46.99 18.56
C ASP A 14 -24.97 45.66 19.07
N ALA A 15 -25.83 44.69 19.40
CA ALA A 15 -25.41 43.34 19.76
C ALA A 15 -24.74 42.59 18.60
N ALA A 16 -25.27 42.74 17.37
CA ALA A 16 -24.68 42.12 16.18
C ALA A 16 -23.30 42.74 15.84
N ASP A 17 -23.15 44.05 16.00
CA ASP A 17 -21.88 44.74 15.77
C ASP A 17 -20.82 44.36 16.80
N ALA A 18 -21.21 44.23 18.07
CA ALA A 18 -20.34 43.74 19.13
C ALA A 18 -19.91 42.28 18.90
N ASP A 19 -20.80 41.43 18.37
CA ASP A 19 -20.45 40.07 17.97
C ASP A 19 -19.46 40.05 16.81
N LEU A 20 -19.68 40.88 15.79
CA LEU A 20 -18.79 41.00 14.64
C LEU A 20 -17.39 41.48 15.05
N ALA A 21 -17.30 42.47 15.94
CA ALA A 21 -16.03 42.95 16.49
C ALA A 21 -15.27 41.84 17.24
N ARG A 22 -15.98 41.12 18.13
CA ARG A 22 -15.40 39.98 18.85
C ARG A 22 -14.88 38.90 17.90
N ARG A 23 -15.63 38.61 16.83
CA ARG A 23 -15.22 37.62 15.82
C ARG A 23 -13.99 38.07 15.04
N ALA A 24 -13.87 39.37 14.74
CA ALA A 24 -12.68 39.93 14.09
C ALA A 24 -11.44 39.82 15.00
N GLU A 25 -11.58 40.13 16.30
CA GLU A 25 -10.51 39.93 17.29
C GLU A 25 -10.06 38.47 17.40
N LEU A 26 -11.01 37.53 17.48
CA LEU A 26 -10.67 36.11 17.53
C LEU A 26 -10.00 35.63 16.24
N ALA A 27 -10.46 36.10 15.08
CA ALA A 27 -9.92 35.71 13.79
C ALA A 27 -8.47 36.19 13.60
N ILE A 28 -8.16 37.44 13.96
CA ILE A 28 -6.80 37.95 13.80
C ILE A 28 -5.80 37.24 14.73
N VAL A 29 -6.22 36.90 15.95
CA VAL A 29 -5.41 36.12 16.89
C VAL A 29 -5.18 34.70 16.38
N ALA A 30 -6.22 34.05 15.86
CA ALA A 30 -6.10 32.71 15.28
C ALA A 30 -5.13 32.69 14.07
N ALA A 31 -5.24 33.69 13.18
CA ALA A 31 -4.35 33.81 12.04
C ALA A 31 -2.90 34.11 12.43
N ASP A 32 -2.66 34.94 13.45
CA ASP A 32 -1.31 35.21 13.98
C ASP A 32 -0.66 33.94 14.57
N GLU A 33 -1.41 33.19 15.38
CA GLU A 33 -0.94 31.91 15.91
C GLU A 33 -0.68 30.90 14.78
N ARG A 34 -1.53 30.88 13.74
CA ARG A 34 -1.31 30.05 12.56
C ARG A 34 -0.02 30.42 11.82
N VAL A 35 0.29 31.71 11.67
CA VAL A 35 1.56 32.17 11.09
C VAL A 35 2.74 31.73 11.93
N ARG A 36 2.66 31.84 13.26
CA ARG A 36 3.72 31.42 14.17
C ARG A 36 4.00 29.91 14.02
N LEU A 37 2.97 29.08 14.16
CA LEU A 37 3.10 27.62 14.02
C LEU A 37 3.61 27.20 12.65
N THR A 38 3.13 27.85 11.58
CA THR A 38 3.55 27.53 10.22
C THR A 38 4.98 28.00 9.95
N SER A 39 5.44 29.08 10.59
CA SER A 39 6.83 29.52 10.52
C SER A 39 7.76 28.51 11.21
N ASP A 40 7.42 28.05 12.41
CA ASP A 40 8.18 27.01 13.13
C ASP A 40 8.29 25.72 12.29
N GLU A 41 7.18 25.31 11.67
CA GLU A 41 7.13 24.13 10.80
C GLU A 41 7.95 24.33 9.51
N LEU A 42 7.92 25.53 8.91
CA LEU A 42 8.73 25.87 7.74
C LEU A 42 10.22 25.82 8.07
N ASP A 43 10.64 26.32 9.23
CA ASP A 43 12.06 26.31 9.62
C ASP A 43 12.57 24.87 9.78
N PHE A 44 11.78 24.01 10.42
CA PHE A 44 12.06 22.58 10.48
C PHE A 44 12.13 21.95 9.09
N ALA A 45 11.10 22.18 8.26
CA ALA A 45 11.02 21.60 6.93
C ALA A 45 12.15 22.10 6.02
N ARG A 46 12.57 23.35 6.12
CA ARG A 46 13.68 23.92 5.36
C ARG A 46 15.00 23.26 5.77
N ALA A 47 15.22 23.06 7.07
CA ALA A 47 16.39 22.35 7.56
C ALA A 47 16.44 20.90 7.06
N GLU A 48 15.31 20.19 7.09
CA GLU A 48 15.25 18.75 6.81
C GLU A 48 15.00 18.39 5.34
N LEU A 49 14.27 19.21 4.57
CA LEU A 49 13.89 18.95 3.17
C LEU A 49 14.61 19.88 2.18
N GLY A 50 15.14 21.01 2.65
CA GLY A 50 15.84 22.00 1.83
C GLY A 50 14.90 23.03 1.18
N ASP A 51 15.49 24.14 0.73
CA ASP A 51 14.76 25.33 0.26
C ASP A 51 13.76 25.05 -0.85
N LYS A 52 14.17 24.29 -1.87
CA LYS A 52 13.35 23.98 -3.04
C LYS A 52 12.06 23.24 -2.67
N ALA A 53 12.12 22.34 -1.70
CA ALA A 53 10.93 21.58 -1.27
C ALA A 53 9.94 22.44 -0.47
N THR A 54 10.42 23.54 0.10
CA THR A 54 9.66 24.43 0.98
C THR A 54 9.27 25.77 0.36
N GLU A 55 9.63 26.00 -0.91
CA GLU A 55 9.48 27.29 -1.60
C GLU A 55 8.03 27.79 -1.59
N ASP A 56 7.06 26.93 -1.89
CA ASP A 56 5.64 27.29 -1.94
C ASP A 56 5.10 27.73 -0.57
N LEU A 57 5.48 27.03 0.49
CA LEU A 57 5.04 27.38 1.85
C LEU A 57 5.71 28.68 2.33
N ALA A 58 6.98 28.88 2.00
CA ALA A 58 7.68 30.13 2.27
C ALA A 58 7.03 31.32 1.56
N ALA A 59 6.68 31.17 0.27
CA ALA A 59 6.00 32.21 -0.48
C ALA A 59 4.59 32.52 0.07
N ALA A 60 3.85 31.50 0.50
CA ALA A 60 2.55 31.66 1.13
C ALA A 60 2.64 32.41 2.46
N LEU A 61 3.63 32.07 3.31
CA LEU A 61 3.87 32.77 4.57
C LEU A 61 4.18 34.26 4.38
N GLU A 62 5.01 34.61 3.39
CA GLU A 62 5.31 36.02 3.09
C GLU A 62 4.07 36.78 2.58
N SER A 63 3.25 36.14 1.73
CA SER A 63 1.98 36.71 1.28
C SER A 63 1.02 36.94 2.46
N VAL A 64 0.93 35.97 3.37
CA VAL A 64 0.07 36.06 4.56
C VAL A 64 0.54 37.15 5.51
N ARG A 65 1.84 37.27 5.78
CA ARG A 65 2.40 38.35 6.61
C ARG A 65 2.03 39.73 6.07
N THR A 66 2.09 39.89 4.75
CA THR A 66 1.73 41.16 4.08
C THR A 66 0.26 41.52 4.29
N HIS A 67 -0.64 40.57 4.12
CA HIS A 67 -2.09 40.81 4.24
C HIS A 67 -2.57 40.86 5.70
N LEU A 68 -1.94 40.15 6.63
CA LEU A 68 -2.23 40.30 8.05
C LEU A 68 -1.79 41.64 8.60
N ALA A 69 -0.72 42.25 8.06
CA ALA A 69 -0.37 43.63 8.40
C ALA A 69 -1.51 44.61 8.07
N GLU A 70 -2.23 44.41 6.95
CA GLU A 70 -3.47 45.17 6.63
C GLU A 70 -4.54 44.93 7.71
N ALA A 71 -4.79 43.68 8.09
CA ALA A 71 -5.78 43.35 9.13
C ALA A 71 -5.43 44.01 10.49
N PHE A 72 -4.16 44.02 10.89
CA PHE A 72 -3.72 44.69 12.12
C PHE A 72 -3.89 46.20 12.06
N GLN A 73 -3.61 46.84 10.92
CA GLN A 73 -3.85 48.27 10.73
C GLN A 73 -5.34 48.60 10.84
N LEU A 74 -6.21 47.80 10.23
CA LEU A 74 -7.67 47.97 10.34
C LEU A 74 -8.15 47.79 11.79
N HIS A 75 -7.59 46.82 12.51
CA HIS A 75 -7.91 46.61 13.92
C HIS A 75 -7.48 47.78 14.81
N GLN A 76 -6.31 48.39 14.54
CA GLN A 76 -5.84 49.58 15.25
C GLN A 76 -6.75 50.79 15.01
N LEU A 77 -7.18 51.02 13.75
CA LEU A 77 -8.11 52.10 13.43
C LEU A 77 -9.44 51.95 14.17
N ASN A 78 -9.95 50.73 14.32
CA ASN A 78 -11.19 50.48 15.08
C ASN A 78 -11.09 50.83 16.58
N HIS A 79 -9.88 51.05 17.10
CA HIS A 79 -9.60 51.33 18.51
C HIS A 79 -8.90 52.68 18.71
N ASP A 80 -8.87 53.54 17.68
CA ASP A 80 -8.26 54.86 17.80
C ASP A 80 -9.16 55.83 18.61
N GLU A 81 -8.63 57.04 18.89
CA GLU A 81 -9.36 58.05 19.67
C GLU A 81 -10.46 58.78 18.86
N ILE A 82 -10.56 58.53 17.55
CA ILE A 82 -11.48 59.20 16.64
C ILE A 82 -12.72 58.32 16.45
N PRO A 83 -13.92 58.78 16.86
CA PRO A 83 -15.12 57.96 16.71
C PRO A 83 -15.47 57.73 15.23
N ASP A 84 -15.31 56.49 14.76
CA ASP A 84 -15.80 56.05 13.45
C ASP A 84 -17.32 55.85 13.43
N THR A 85 -17.89 55.81 12.23
CA THR A 85 -19.28 55.40 12.04
C THR A 85 -19.46 53.89 12.23
N ALA A 86 -20.66 53.46 12.66
CA ALA A 86 -20.97 52.04 12.80
C ALA A 86 -20.83 51.25 11.47
N GLU A 87 -21.00 51.91 10.32
CA GLU A 87 -20.83 51.28 9.01
C GLU A 87 -19.35 51.04 8.66
N GLU A 88 -18.48 51.98 9.01
CA GLU A 88 -17.02 51.83 8.86
C GLU A 88 -16.50 50.68 9.74
N LEU A 89 -16.91 50.62 11.02
CA LEU A 89 -16.54 49.53 11.92
C LEU A 89 -16.98 48.16 11.39
N ARG A 90 -18.22 48.04 10.90
CA ARG A 90 -18.70 46.79 10.27
C ARG A 90 -17.85 46.38 9.07
N THR A 91 -17.55 47.34 8.20
CA THR A 91 -16.77 47.10 6.97
C THR A 91 -15.37 46.62 7.31
N ARG A 92 -14.69 47.29 8.25
CA ARG A 92 -13.34 46.93 8.68
C ARG A 92 -13.31 45.59 9.43
N ASN A 93 -14.24 45.34 10.35
CA ASN A 93 -14.32 44.04 11.04
C ASN A 93 -14.61 42.89 10.06
N ALA A 94 -15.48 43.07 9.08
CA ALA A 94 -15.72 42.09 8.03
C ALA A 94 -14.45 41.83 7.20
N ARG A 95 -13.69 42.88 6.87
CA ARG A 95 -12.41 42.77 6.16
C ARG A 95 -11.34 42.04 6.98
N ILE A 96 -11.23 42.33 8.28
CA ILE A 96 -10.31 41.61 9.20
C ILE A 96 -10.62 40.12 9.19
N ILE A 97 -11.90 39.74 9.33
CA ILE A 97 -12.32 38.34 9.29
C ILE A 97 -11.97 37.70 7.95
N GLN A 98 -12.23 38.40 6.84
CA GLN A 98 -11.92 37.89 5.49
C GLN A 98 -10.42 37.63 5.31
N LEU A 99 -9.57 38.59 5.69
CA LEU A 99 -8.11 38.48 5.58
C LEU A 99 -7.55 37.37 6.48
N SER A 100 -8.03 37.30 7.72
CA SER A 100 -7.60 36.29 8.69
C SER A 100 -7.98 34.89 8.23
N LYS A 101 -9.22 34.70 7.76
CA LYS A 101 -9.67 33.42 7.24
C LYS A 101 -8.89 33.00 5.99
N TRP A 102 -8.68 33.92 5.05
CA TRP A 102 -7.88 33.63 3.86
C TRP A 102 -6.44 33.21 4.23
N ALA A 103 -5.85 33.85 5.25
CA ALA A 103 -4.54 33.49 5.75
C ALA A 103 -4.51 32.08 6.33
N GLU A 104 -5.49 31.73 7.18
CA GLU A 104 -5.62 30.38 7.74
C GLU A 104 -5.78 29.32 6.63
N ASP A 105 -6.73 29.53 5.72
CA ASP A 105 -7.04 28.61 4.62
C ASP A 105 -5.81 28.38 3.73
N LEU A 106 -5.10 29.45 3.36
CA LEU A 106 -3.91 29.36 2.50
C LEU A 106 -2.75 28.62 3.20
N LEU A 107 -2.48 28.92 4.48
CA LEU A 107 -1.41 28.24 5.21
C LEU A 107 -1.75 26.77 5.46
N GLU A 108 -3.01 26.44 5.75
CA GLU A 108 -3.48 25.05 5.85
C GLU A 108 -3.26 24.28 4.55
N GLU A 109 -3.73 24.80 3.42
CA GLU A 109 -3.56 24.16 2.11
C GLU A 109 -2.09 23.83 1.82
N ARG A 110 -1.19 24.80 2.03
CA ARG A 110 0.24 24.61 1.76
C ARG A 110 0.92 23.68 2.75
N THR A 111 0.51 23.72 4.01
CA THR A 111 1.03 22.79 5.03
C THR A 111 0.63 21.36 4.71
N LEU A 112 -0.62 21.10 4.34
CA LEU A 112 -1.12 19.76 4.02
C LEU A 112 -0.37 19.10 2.87
N VAL A 113 0.07 19.86 1.86
CA VAL A 113 0.88 19.35 0.74
C VAL A 113 2.27 18.90 1.22
N LEU A 114 2.86 19.61 2.18
CA LEU A 114 4.21 19.35 2.68
C LEU A 114 4.23 18.29 3.79
N GLN A 115 3.13 18.14 4.53
CA GLN A 115 2.99 17.29 5.72
C GLN A 115 3.51 15.86 5.51
N PRO A 116 3.18 15.12 4.42
CA PRO A 116 3.65 13.75 4.26
C PRO A 116 5.18 13.64 4.21
N LYS A 117 5.86 14.65 3.64
CA LYS A 117 7.33 14.69 3.56
C LYS A 117 7.95 14.99 4.92
N ILE A 118 7.36 15.91 5.67
CA ILE A 118 7.79 16.23 7.04
C ILE A 118 7.62 14.99 7.93
N ASP A 119 6.48 14.32 7.87
CA ASP A 119 6.21 13.11 8.64
C ASP A 119 7.17 11.97 8.30
N ALA A 120 7.56 11.85 7.02
CA ALA A 120 8.57 10.89 6.60
C ALA A 120 9.93 11.17 7.26
N VAL A 121 10.38 12.44 7.26
CA VAL A 121 11.66 12.79 7.88
C VAL A 121 11.62 12.65 9.40
N ARG A 122 10.53 13.05 10.06
CA ARG A 122 10.37 12.88 11.51
C ARG A 122 10.45 11.41 11.93
N ARG A 123 9.89 10.50 11.11
CA ARG A 123 9.94 9.06 11.36
C ARG A 123 11.24 8.40 10.94
N ALA A 124 12.09 9.04 10.14
CA ALA A 124 13.31 8.42 9.63
C ALA A 124 14.24 7.86 10.74
N PRO A 125 14.50 8.57 11.86
CA PRO A 125 15.30 8.02 12.97
C PRO A 125 14.68 6.78 13.62
N GLU A 126 13.35 6.77 13.79
CA GLU A 126 12.62 5.63 14.33
C GLU A 126 12.72 4.42 13.38
N ILE A 127 12.52 4.64 12.08
CA ILE A 127 12.63 3.59 11.06
C ILE A 127 14.06 3.02 11.02
N LEU A 128 15.09 3.87 11.09
CA LEU A 128 16.48 3.43 11.15
C LEU A 128 16.78 2.58 12.40
N ALA A 129 16.27 2.99 13.56
CA ALA A 129 16.39 2.21 14.78
C ALA A 129 15.67 0.86 14.66
N ARG A 130 14.48 0.86 14.06
CA ARG A 130 13.72 -0.35 13.78
C ARG A 130 14.46 -1.30 12.85
N VAL A 131 15.07 -0.83 11.75
CA VAL A 131 15.87 -1.67 10.84
C VAL A 131 16.99 -2.39 11.59
N ARG A 132 17.66 -1.70 12.53
CA ARG A 132 18.72 -2.31 13.36
C ARG A 132 18.18 -3.36 14.34
N ALA A 133 17.07 -3.05 15.01
CA ALA A 133 16.42 -4.00 15.91
C ALA A 133 15.88 -5.23 15.17
N ASP A 134 15.27 -5.03 14.00
CA ASP A 134 14.77 -6.11 13.15
C ASP A 134 15.92 -6.96 12.59
N ARG A 135 17.08 -6.36 12.28
CA ARG A 135 18.29 -7.12 11.93
C ARG A 135 18.65 -8.11 13.03
N GLU A 136 18.75 -7.66 14.26
CA GLU A 136 19.13 -8.50 15.41
C GLU A 136 18.09 -9.63 15.61
N ARG A 137 16.81 -9.25 15.68
CA ARG A 137 15.68 -10.17 15.84
C ARG A 137 15.64 -11.28 14.76
N LEU A 138 15.83 -10.91 13.49
CA LEU A 138 15.78 -11.88 12.40
C LEU A 138 17.05 -12.71 12.32
N ALA A 139 18.22 -12.16 12.68
CA ALA A 139 19.48 -12.90 12.73
C ALA A 139 19.40 -14.13 13.65
N GLU A 140 18.75 -13.98 14.80
CA GLU A 140 18.58 -15.05 15.79
C GLU A 140 17.76 -16.23 15.25
N ARG A 141 16.90 -16.00 14.25
CA ARG A 141 16.08 -17.04 13.61
C ARG A 141 16.82 -17.80 12.50
N VAL A 142 17.89 -17.24 11.93
CA VAL A 142 18.58 -17.82 10.77
C VAL A 142 19.15 -19.22 11.06
N PRO A 143 19.82 -19.49 12.21
CA PRO A 143 20.31 -20.83 12.51
C PRO A 143 19.19 -21.87 12.53
N HIS A 144 18.04 -21.54 13.10
CA HIS A 144 16.88 -22.43 13.10
C HIS A 144 16.33 -22.68 11.70
N ALA A 145 16.26 -21.63 10.85
CA ALA A 145 15.84 -21.78 9.46
C ALA A 145 16.77 -22.73 8.68
N ARG A 146 18.09 -22.69 8.95
CA ARG A 146 19.06 -23.65 8.36
C ARG A 146 18.76 -25.08 8.80
N GLU A 147 18.56 -25.31 10.09
CA GLU A 147 18.19 -26.64 10.62
C GLU A 147 16.88 -27.17 10.01
N VAL A 148 15.89 -26.29 9.81
CA VAL A 148 14.62 -26.64 9.16
C VAL A 148 14.84 -27.07 7.72
N VAL A 149 15.59 -26.29 6.92
CA VAL A 149 15.91 -26.63 5.53
C VAL A 149 16.69 -27.95 5.45
N GLU A 150 17.68 -28.15 6.31
CA GLU A 150 18.45 -29.40 6.37
C GLU A 150 17.59 -30.61 6.71
N ARG A 151 16.66 -30.48 7.67
CA ARG A 151 15.69 -31.52 8.01
C ARG A 151 14.79 -31.83 6.83
N LEU A 152 14.27 -30.80 6.15
CA LEU A 152 13.38 -30.96 5.00
C LEU A 152 14.11 -31.61 3.81
N ALA A 153 15.41 -31.37 3.62
CA ALA A 153 16.25 -32.00 2.60
C ALA A 153 16.40 -33.52 2.76
N GLN A 154 16.11 -34.07 3.94
CA GLN A 154 16.05 -35.51 4.17
C GLN A 154 14.75 -36.14 3.65
N ARG A 155 13.65 -35.35 3.58
CA ARG A 155 12.31 -35.82 3.17
C ARG A 155 11.97 -35.46 1.73
N TYR A 156 12.35 -34.27 1.30
CA TYR A 156 12.02 -33.72 -0.01
C TYR A 156 13.25 -33.66 -0.90
N ASN A 157 13.03 -33.76 -2.22
CA ASN A 157 14.12 -33.63 -3.18
C ASN A 157 14.47 -32.15 -3.43
N ASP A 158 15.55 -31.92 -4.16
CA ASP A 158 16.09 -30.58 -4.39
C ASP A 158 15.13 -29.69 -5.21
N THR A 159 14.32 -30.28 -6.09
CA THR A 159 13.30 -29.55 -6.87
C THR A 159 12.19 -29.00 -5.97
N ALA A 160 11.72 -29.80 -5.01
CA ALA A 160 10.72 -29.36 -4.05
C ALA A 160 11.24 -28.20 -3.18
N LEU A 161 12.51 -28.26 -2.79
CA LEU A 161 13.15 -27.28 -1.92
C LEU A 161 13.70 -26.07 -2.66
N GLN A 162 13.57 -26.00 -3.98
CA GLN A 162 14.15 -24.93 -4.79
C GLN A 162 13.77 -23.53 -4.29
N GLN A 163 12.57 -23.36 -3.74
CA GLN A 163 12.06 -22.07 -3.24
C GLN A 163 12.57 -21.67 -1.86
N ILE A 164 13.10 -22.61 -1.07
CA ILE A 164 13.50 -22.36 0.33
C ILE A 164 14.95 -22.73 0.64
N GLY A 165 15.60 -23.54 -0.21
CA GLY A 165 16.91 -24.12 0.06
C GLY A 165 18.01 -23.07 0.22
N GLY A 166 17.94 -21.97 -0.54
CA GLY A 166 18.88 -20.85 -0.48
C GLY A 166 18.46 -19.73 0.47
N ASN A 167 17.26 -19.79 1.05
CA ASN A 167 16.69 -18.67 1.81
C ASN A 167 17.57 -18.27 2.99
N PRO A 168 18.13 -19.19 3.82
CA PRO A 168 18.94 -18.77 4.96
C PRO A 168 20.16 -17.92 4.59
N ASP A 169 20.83 -18.25 3.48
CA ASP A 169 21.97 -17.46 2.98
C ASP A 169 21.53 -16.11 2.41
N GLU A 170 20.40 -16.09 1.69
CA GLU A 170 19.83 -14.85 1.16
C GLU A 170 19.37 -13.91 2.29
N ILE A 171 18.78 -14.46 3.36
CA ILE A 171 18.38 -13.71 4.55
C ILE A 171 19.60 -13.01 5.15
N ASP A 172 20.70 -13.71 5.39
CA ASP A 172 21.93 -13.09 5.94
C ASP A 172 22.43 -11.93 5.06
N GLN A 173 22.44 -12.11 3.73
CA GLN A 173 22.85 -11.06 2.79
C GLN A 173 21.91 -9.85 2.80
N LEU A 174 20.60 -10.07 2.84
CA LEU A 174 19.60 -9.01 2.90
C LEU A 174 19.71 -8.22 4.22
N LEU A 175 19.94 -8.93 5.31
CA LEU A 175 20.10 -8.37 6.64
C LEU A 175 21.37 -7.50 6.75
N ASP A 176 22.50 -7.94 6.18
CA ASP A 176 23.72 -7.13 6.09
C ASP A 176 23.54 -5.92 5.18
N PHE A 177 22.88 -6.12 4.03
CA PHE A 177 22.56 -5.03 3.11
C PHE A 177 21.66 -3.98 3.76
N ALA A 178 20.67 -4.40 4.57
CA ALA A 178 19.78 -3.50 5.28
C ALA A 178 20.55 -2.57 6.24
N VAL A 179 21.43 -3.12 7.07
CA VAL A 179 22.24 -2.30 8.01
C VAL A 179 23.21 -1.39 7.27
N HIS A 180 23.88 -1.91 6.24
CA HIS A 180 24.78 -1.11 5.42
C HIS A 180 24.05 0.10 4.82
N THR A 181 22.88 -0.14 4.23
CA THR A 181 22.10 0.88 3.54
C THR A 181 21.45 1.86 4.52
N ALA A 182 21.05 1.41 5.72
CA ALA A 182 20.65 2.30 6.81
C ALA A 182 21.78 3.27 7.19
N GLY A 183 23.02 2.78 7.30
CA GLY A 183 24.18 3.65 7.53
C GLY A 183 24.48 4.60 6.36
N VAL A 184 24.20 4.19 5.11
CA VAL A 184 24.26 5.10 3.95
C VAL A 184 23.22 6.21 4.08
N SER A 185 21.99 5.88 4.47
CA SER A 185 20.90 6.85 4.67
C SER A 185 21.31 7.94 5.66
N GLU A 186 21.85 7.57 6.83
CA GLU A 186 22.32 8.51 7.84
C GLU A 186 23.39 9.46 7.29
N ARG A 187 24.45 8.91 6.66
CA ARG A 187 25.54 9.73 6.09
C ARG A 187 25.06 10.67 4.99
N ARG A 188 24.14 10.20 4.13
CA ARG A 188 23.55 11.04 3.07
C ARG A 188 22.72 12.16 3.67
N ARG A 189 21.97 11.87 4.74
CA ARG A 189 21.22 12.88 5.48
C ARG A 189 22.16 13.91 6.07
N GLU A 190 23.21 13.51 6.78
CA GLU A 190 24.21 14.45 7.34
C GLU A 190 24.89 15.32 6.26
N ALA A 191 25.08 14.78 5.05
CA ALA A 191 25.63 15.50 3.91
C ALA A 191 24.61 16.38 3.14
N GLY A 192 23.38 16.52 3.63
CA GLY A 192 22.31 17.30 2.97
C GLY A 192 21.70 16.63 1.73
N GLN A 193 22.03 15.37 1.46
CA GLN A 193 21.58 14.60 0.30
C GLN A 193 20.27 13.86 0.62
N ARG A 194 19.19 14.63 0.79
CA ARG A 194 17.90 14.16 1.36
C ARG A 194 17.21 13.09 0.52
N GLU A 195 17.15 13.27 -0.80
CA GLU A 195 16.53 12.30 -1.71
C GLU A 195 17.28 10.96 -1.66
N GLN A 196 18.62 11.00 -1.70
CA GLN A 196 19.45 9.81 -1.62
C GLN A 196 19.34 9.13 -0.25
N ALA A 197 19.17 9.90 0.82
CA ALA A 197 18.91 9.37 2.16
C ALA A 197 17.57 8.62 2.24
N SER A 198 16.50 9.17 1.64
CA SER A 198 15.18 8.54 1.58
C SER A 198 15.23 7.20 0.82
N VAL A 199 15.83 7.20 -0.38
CA VAL A 199 15.97 5.98 -1.20
C VAL A 199 16.76 4.90 -0.45
N ALA A 200 17.82 5.29 0.26
CA ALA A 200 18.59 4.35 1.07
C ALA A 200 17.76 3.78 2.25
N LEU A 201 16.95 4.61 2.93
CA LEU A 201 16.09 4.16 4.02
C LEU A 201 15.01 3.19 3.53
N GLU A 202 14.38 3.49 2.39
CA GLU A 202 13.40 2.61 1.75
C GLU A 202 14.01 1.26 1.38
N ALA A 203 15.18 1.27 0.75
CA ALA A 203 15.90 0.05 0.39
C ALA A 203 16.28 -0.79 1.62
N ALA A 204 16.70 -0.16 2.72
CA ALA A 204 16.99 -0.87 3.97
C ALA A 204 15.73 -1.51 4.57
N THR A 205 14.61 -0.79 4.57
CA THR A 205 13.32 -1.28 5.07
C THR A 205 12.79 -2.45 4.24
N GLU A 206 12.89 -2.35 2.93
CA GLU A 206 12.47 -3.40 2.00
C GLU A 206 13.31 -4.67 2.14
N ALA A 207 14.63 -4.52 2.35
CA ALA A 207 15.50 -5.67 2.58
C ALA A 207 15.14 -6.45 3.85
N VAL A 208 14.80 -5.75 4.95
CA VAL A 208 14.28 -6.39 6.17
C VAL A 208 12.96 -7.11 5.90
N ARG A 209 12.03 -6.46 5.19
CA ARG A 209 10.73 -7.05 4.84
C ARG A 209 10.88 -8.32 4.00
N ARG A 210 11.81 -8.32 3.05
CA ARG A 210 12.12 -9.50 2.23
C ARG A 210 12.74 -10.60 3.07
N ALA A 211 13.68 -10.28 3.96
CA ALA A 211 14.26 -11.25 4.88
C ALA A 211 13.20 -11.92 5.78
N GLU A 212 12.26 -11.14 6.33
CA GLU A 212 11.12 -11.66 7.11
C GLU A 212 10.24 -12.59 6.25
N SER A 213 9.92 -12.20 5.01
CA SER A 213 9.11 -13.03 4.09
C SER A 213 9.79 -14.35 3.74
N LEU A 214 11.13 -14.37 3.61
CA LEU A 214 11.89 -15.59 3.33
C LEU A 214 11.94 -16.53 4.54
N LEU A 215 12.04 -15.97 5.76
CA LEU A 215 11.93 -16.75 7.00
C LEU A 215 10.54 -17.39 7.12
N ASP A 216 9.48 -16.61 6.88
CA ASP A 216 8.11 -17.11 6.94
C ASP A 216 7.88 -18.21 5.90
N ALA A 217 8.46 -18.10 4.70
CA ALA A 217 8.38 -19.15 3.69
C ALA A 217 9.04 -20.46 4.15
N VAL A 218 10.16 -20.40 4.89
CA VAL A 218 10.79 -21.60 5.49
C VAL A 218 9.88 -22.21 6.56
N ASP A 219 9.27 -21.37 7.40
CA ASP A 219 8.40 -21.81 8.50
C ASP A 219 7.10 -22.46 7.99
N THR A 220 6.52 -21.97 6.88
CA THR A 220 5.26 -22.52 6.34
C THR A 220 5.44 -23.70 5.40
N PHE A 221 6.64 -23.90 4.83
CA PHE A 221 6.90 -24.89 3.80
C PHE A 221 6.48 -26.31 4.20
N GLU A 222 6.81 -26.75 5.42
CA GLU A 222 6.51 -28.11 5.87
C GLU A 222 5.00 -28.37 5.89
N ILE A 223 4.22 -27.39 6.35
CA ILE A 223 2.75 -27.47 6.37
C ILE A 223 2.19 -27.53 4.95
N GLU A 224 2.73 -26.73 4.04
CA GLU A 224 2.33 -26.71 2.64
C GLU A 224 2.65 -28.03 1.92
N ALA A 225 3.84 -28.58 2.17
CA ALA A 225 4.26 -29.85 1.59
C ALA A 225 3.38 -31.01 2.11
N LEU A 226 3.06 -31.04 3.41
CA LEU A 226 2.13 -32.02 3.99
C LEU A 226 0.72 -31.93 3.39
N ARG A 227 0.22 -30.71 3.16
CA ARG A 227 -1.06 -30.51 2.47
C ARG A 227 -1.02 -30.99 1.03
N ALA A 228 0.09 -30.72 0.32
CA ALA A 228 0.28 -31.21 -1.04
C ALA A 228 0.31 -32.74 -1.10
N GLU A 229 1.01 -33.40 -0.18
CA GLU A 229 1.02 -34.87 -0.03
C GLU A 229 -0.39 -35.43 0.23
N SER A 230 -1.11 -34.86 1.19
CA SER A 230 -2.48 -35.31 1.50
C SER A 230 -3.43 -35.13 0.32
N THR A 231 -3.29 -34.03 -0.43
CA THR A 231 -4.12 -33.77 -1.61
C THR A 231 -3.77 -34.71 -2.76
N LEU A 232 -2.48 -34.97 -2.93
CA LEU A 232 -1.96 -35.89 -3.95
C LEU A 232 -2.54 -37.30 -3.76
N ALA A 233 -2.63 -37.79 -2.51
CA ALA A 233 -3.22 -39.09 -2.22
C ALA A 233 -4.68 -39.21 -2.73
N GLY A 234 -5.51 -38.20 -2.46
CA GLY A 234 -6.90 -38.17 -2.95
C GLY A 234 -6.98 -38.12 -4.49
N ILE A 235 -6.17 -37.26 -5.11
CA ILE A 235 -6.13 -37.13 -6.57
C ILE A 235 -5.69 -38.42 -7.26
N ILE A 236 -4.77 -39.18 -6.67
CA ILE A 236 -4.34 -40.47 -7.22
C ILE A 236 -5.53 -41.44 -7.30
N ASP A 237 -6.34 -41.51 -6.25
CA ASP A 237 -7.50 -42.40 -6.21
C ASP A 237 -8.60 -41.93 -7.18
N ASP A 238 -8.85 -40.63 -7.26
CA ASP A 238 -9.78 -40.04 -8.22
C ASP A 238 -9.32 -40.30 -9.67
N SER A 239 -8.05 -40.04 -9.99
CA SER A 239 -7.47 -40.29 -11.32
C SER A 239 -7.62 -41.75 -11.76
N ARG A 240 -7.46 -42.71 -10.83
CA ARG A 240 -7.66 -44.14 -11.13
C ARG A 240 -9.11 -44.45 -11.46
N ASN A 241 -10.05 -43.84 -10.73
CA ASN A 241 -11.48 -43.98 -11.01
C ASN A 241 -11.85 -43.33 -12.35
N ASP A 242 -11.34 -42.13 -12.63
CA ASP A 242 -11.56 -41.42 -13.90
C ASP A 242 -11.05 -42.21 -15.10
N LEU A 243 -9.86 -42.83 -14.99
CA LEU A 243 -9.37 -43.74 -16.03
C LEU A 243 -10.30 -44.95 -16.24
N ALA A 244 -10.84 -45.52 -15.16
CA ALA A 244 -11.78 -46.64 -15.25
C ALA A 244 -13.14 -46.22 -15.85
N GLU A 245 -13.60 -45.00 -15.59
CA GLU A 245 -14.77 -44.42 -16.24
C GLU A 245 -14.52 -44.08 -17.71
N ALA A 246 -13.41 -43.44 -18.04
CA ALA A 246 -13.05 -43.06 -19.40
C ALA A 246 -12.96 -44.29 -20.32
N ARG A 247 -12.45 -45.43 -19.82
CA ARG A 247 -12.45 -46.71 -20.54
C ARG A 247 -13.85 -47.23 -20.90
N ARG A 248 -14.88 -46.84 -20.15
CA ARG A 248 -16.29 -47.24 -20.40
C ARG A 248 -17.03 -46.24 -21.29
N GLY A 249 -16.46 -45.06 -21.54
CA GLY A 249 -17.04 -44.00 -22.37
C GLY A 249 -16.59 -44.02 -23.84
N PRO A 250 -16.96 -42.98 -24.62
CA PRO A 250 -16.55 -42.85 -26.01
C PRO A 250 -15.03 -42.75 -26.17
N MET A 251 -14.43 -43.68 -26.91
CA MET A 251 -12.98 -43.77 -27.10
C MET A 251 -12.54 -43.06 -28.39
N THR A 252 -12.42 -41.72 -28.33
CA THR A 252 -11.84 -40.92 -29.41
C THR A 252 -10.30 -40.89 -29.30
N PRO A 253 -9.55 -40.58 -30.38
CA PRO A 253 -8.10 -40.46 -30.30
C PRO A 253 -7.61 -39.45 -29.25
N ILE A 254 -8.36 -38.35 -29.05
CA ILE A 254 -8.04 -37.32 -28.05
C ILE A 254 -8.21 -37.87 -26.62
N VAL A 255 -9.28 -38.64 -26.38
CA VAL A 255 -9.51 -39.30 -25.07
C VAL A 255 -8.42 -40.34 -24.81
N ALA A 256 -8.08 -41.17 -25.79
CA ALA A 256 -7.01 -42.17 -25.65
C ALA A 256 -5.65 -41.52 -25.32
N GLN A 257 -5.33 -40.40 -25.97
CA GLN A 257 -4.10 -39.66 -25.68
C GLN A 257 -4.09 -39.03 -24.28
N ALA A 258 -5.21 -38.43 -23.84
CA ALA A 258 -5.33 -37.86 -22.51
C ALA A 258 -5.24 -38.93 -21.41
N MET A 259 -5.87 -40.10 -21.62
CA MET A 259 -5.73 -41.25 -20.73
C MET A 259 -4.27 -41.72 -20.64
N ALA A 260 -3.57 -41.83 -21.77
CA ALA A 260 -2.15 -42.22 -21.79
C ALA A 260 -1.25 -41.19 -21.08
N ASN A 261 -1.58 -39.90 -21.15
CA ASN A 261 -0.87 -38.85 -20.40
C ASN A 261 -1.09 -39.00 -18.89
N LEU A 262 -2.33 -39.25 -18.46
CA LEU A 262 -2.65 -39.46 -17.05
C LEU A 262 -2.03 -40.75 -16.49
N GLU A 263 -2.06 -41.85 -17.25
CA GLU A 263 -1.36 -43.09 -16.90
C GLU A 263 0.15 -42.86 -16.74
N ARG A 264 0.76 -42.08 -17.63
CA ARG A 264 2.18 -41.72 -17.55
C ARG A 264 2.47 -40.86 -16.32
N ALA A 265 1.60 -39.91 -15.99
CA ALA A 265 1.75 -39.07 -14.79
C ALA A 265 1.65 -39.91 -13.51
N LEU A 266 0.70 -40.86 -13.44
CA LEU A 266 0.59 -41.80 -12.32
C LEU A 266 1.80 -42.73 -12.21
N ALA A 267 2.34 -43.21 -13.34
CA ALA A 267 3.52 -44.08 -13.37
C ALA A 267 4.81 -43.33 -13.03
N ALA A 268 4.86 -42.01 -13.24
CA ALA A 268 5.99 -41.17 -12.90
C ALA A 268 6.08 -40.82 -11.40
N LEU A 269 5.06 -41.18 -10.60
CA LEU A 269 5.07 -40.93 -9.17
C LEU A 269 6.22 -41.67 -8.48
N PRO A 270 6.94 -41.00 -7.57
CA PRO A 270 8.07 -41.61 -6.89
C PRO A 270 7.64 -42.78 -5.98
N PRO A 271 8.47 -43.82 -5.83
CA PRO A 271 8.16 -44.95 -4.95
C PRO A 271 8.11 -44.52 -3.48
N ALA A 272 7.32 -45.24 -2.67
CA ALA A 272 7.22 -45.00 -1.24
C ALA A 272 8.61 -45.04 -0.57
N GLY A 273 8.86 -44.07 0.32
CA GLY A 273 10.14 -43.97 1.05
C GLY A 273 11.29 -43.29 0.28
N SER A 274 11.06 -42.81 -0.94
CA SER A 274 12.02 -41.93 -1.64
C SER A 274 11.79 -40.45 -1.31
N ARG A 275 12.79 -39.60 -1.55
CA ARG A 275 12.63 -38.14 -1.44
C ARG A 275 11.77 -37.64 -2.58
N THR A 276 10.65 -37.00 -2.26
CA THR A 276 9.63 -36.63 -3.24
C THR A 276 9.58 -35.13 -3.50
N ASP A 277 8.91 -34.76 -4.60
CA ASP A 277 8.40 -33.42 -4.83
C ASP A 277 6.87 -33.50 -4.91
N PRO A 278 6.15 -33.29 -3.79
CA PRO A 278 4.70 -33.37 -3.78
C PRO A 278 4.06 -32.26 -4.62
N PHE A 279 4.72 -31.11 -4.80
CA PHE A 279 4.17 -29.98 -5.55
C PHE A 279 4.18 -30.26 -7.05
N SER A 280 5.32 -30.68 -7.60
CA SER A 280 5.43 -31.05 -9.02
C SER A 280 4.55 -32.25 -9.35
N SER A 281 4.51 -33.26 -8.48
CA SER A 281 3.65 -34.45 -8.66
C SER A 281 2.17 -34.06 -8.69
N LEU A 282 1.74 -33.20 -7.76
CA LEU A 282 0.38 -32.71 -7.68
C LEU A 282 0.00 -31.86 -8.90
N SER A 283 0.90 -30.99 -9.35
CA SER A 283 0.70 -30.16 -10.54
C SER A 283 0.54 -31.00 -11.80
N ALA A 284 1.44 -31.98 -12.00
CA ALA A 284 1.41 -32.87 -13.15
C ALA A 284 0.12 -33.70 -13.22
N LEU A 285 -0.35 -34.26 -12.10
CA LEU A 285 -1.59 -35.01 -12.07
C LEU A 285 -2.83 -34.13 -12.29
N ARG A 286 -2.90 -32.96 -11.67
CA ARG A 286 -4.01 -32.01 -11.91
C ARG A 286 -4.11 -31.62 -13.38
N GLN A 287 -2.97 -31.33 -14.00
CA GLN A 287 -2.91 -31.00 -15.42
C GLN A 287 -3.41 -32.17 -16.28
N ALA A 288 -2.95 -33.39 -16.01
CA ALA A 288 -3.37 -34.57 -16.77
C ALA A 288 -4.86 -34.93 -16.57
N ASN A 289 -5.40 -34.78 -15.36
CA ASN A 289 -6.84 -34.94 -15.09
C ASN A 289 -7.67 -33.90 -15.87
N ALA A 290 -7.28 -32.62 -15.81
CA ALA A 290 -7.98 -31.57 -16.54
C ALA A 290 -7.98 -31.81 -18.06
N GLU A 291 -6.86 -32.31 -18.61
CA GLU A 291 -6.78 -32.73 -20.02
C GLU A 291 -7.76 -33.87 -20.34
N LEU A 292 -7.89 -34.87 -19.45
CA LEU A 292 -8.83 -35.97 -19.62
C LEU A 292 -10.29 -35.49 -19.56
N ASP A 293 -10.61 -34.60 -18.62
CA ASP A 293 -11.97 -34.05 -18.48
C ASP A 293 -12.40 -33.28 -19.72
N VAL A 294 -11.52 -32.39 -20.22
CA VAL A 294 -11.77 -31.65 -21.47
C VAL A 294 -11.92 -32.60 -22.66
N ALA A 295 -11.10 -33.66 -22.74
CA ALA A 295 -11.21 -34.64 -23.81
C ALA A 295 -12.53 -35.43 -23.75
N ARG A 296 -12.97 -35.84 -22.55
CA ARG A 296 -14.24 -36.53 -22.31
C ARG A 296 -15.43 -35.63 -22.64
N GLU A 297 -15.40 -34.36 -22.24
CA GLU A 297 -16.48 -33.42 -22.56
C GLU A 297 -16.62 -33.23 -24.08
N ARG A 298 -15.51 -33.06 -24.79
CA ARG A 298 -15.51 -32.96 -26.27
C ARG A 298 -16.00 -34.24 -26.93
N ALA A 299 -15.63 -35.41 -26.41
CA ALA A 299 -16.10 -36.68 -26.94
C ALA A 299 -17.61 -36.90 -26.71
N ALA A 300 -18.16 -36.39 -25.60
CA ALA A 300 -19.59 -36.43 -25.31
C ALA A 300 -20.41 -35.40 -26.12
N ARG A 301 -19.77 -34.33 -26.61
CA ARG A 301 -20.36 -33.30 -27.48
C ARG A 301 -19.62 -33.25 -28.83
N PRO A 302 -19.77 -34.27 -29.68
CA PRO A 302 -19.10 -34.28 -30.97
C PRO A 302 -19.51 -33.06 -31.79
N VAL A 303 -18.54 -32.39 -32.41
CA VAL A 303 -18.80 -31.30 -33.37
C VAL A 303 -19.61 -31.91 -34.53
N PRO A 304 -20.75 -31.31 -34.92
CA PRO A 304 -21.55 -31.83 -36.02
C PRO A 304 -20.69 -31.94 -37.29
N SER A 305 -20.86 -33.02 -38.04
CA SER A 305 -20.09 -33.24 -39.27
C SER A 305 -20.37 -32.15 -40.29
N GLN A 306 -19.46 -31.93 -41.25
CA GLN A 306 -19.65 -30.93 -42.30
C GLN A 306 -20.96 -31.19 -43.08
N GLU A 307 -21.29 -32.45 -43.35
CA GLU A 307 -22.57 -32.84 -43.97
C GLU A 307 -23.78 -32.52 -43.08
N GLN A 308 -23.69 -32.65 -41.75
CA GLN A 308 -24.76 -32.30 -40.82
C GLN A 308 -24.94 -30.78 -40.72
N VAL A 309 -23.84 -30.03 -40.81
CA VAL A 309 -23.88 -28.56 -40.86
C VAL A 309 -24.43 -28.09 -42.20
N GLU A 310 -24.00 -28.68 -43.32
CA GLU A 310 -24.51 -28.41 -44.67
C GLU A 310 -26.00 -28.74 -44.78
N HIS A 311 -26.45 -29.90 -44.28
CA HIS A 311 -27.88 -30.25 -44.23
C HIS A 311 -28.68 -29.30 -43.33
N ALA A 312 -28.14 -28.88 -42.18
CA ALA A 312 -28.83 -27.94 -41.29
C ALA A 312 -28.93 -26.52 -41.90
N ILE A 313 -27.93 -26.12 -42.69
CA ILE A 313 -27.97 -24.88 -43.48
C ILE A 313 -29.01 -25.00 -44.60
N ASP A 314 -28.99 -26.09 -45.38
CA ASP A 314 -29.94 -26.34 -46.47
C ASP A 314 -31.40 -26.46 -45.99
N ASP A 315 -31.63 -26.98 -44.78
CA ASP A 315 -32.96 -27.04 -44.16
C ASP A 315 -33.40 -25.70 -43.57
N ALA A 316 -32.48 -24.87 -43.09
CA ALA A 316 -32.76 -23.51 -42.63
C ALA A 316 -33.06 -22.55 -43.81
N ASP A 317 -32.39 -22.73 -44.96
CA ASP A 317 -32.63 -21.95 -46.18
C ASP A 317 -33.95 -22.32 -46.89
N ARG A 318 -34.59 -23.44 -46.51
CA ARG A 318 -35.87 -23.92 -47.07
C ARG A 318 -37.11 -23.55 -46.24
N GLN A 319 -36.96 -22.91 -45.07
CA GLN A 319 -38.04 -22.38 -44.23
C GLN A 319 -38.31 -20.91 -44.52
#